data_AF-A0A948KHM3-F1
#
_entry.id   AF-A0A948KHM3-F1
#
_cell.length_a   1.000
_cell.length_b   1.000
_cell.length_c   1.000
_cell.angle_alpha   90.00
_cell.angle_beta   90.00
_cell.angle_gamma   90.00
#
_symmetry.space_group_name_H-M   'P 1'
#
loop_
_entity.id
_entity.type
_entity.pdbx_description
1 polymer ?
#
loop_
_entity_poly.entity_id
_entity_poly.type
_entity_poly.pdbx_seq_one_letter_code
_entity_poly.pdbx_strand_id
1 'polypeptide(L)'
;MTNIHLAFLAFSVVCILLSDHLGMLYFLGKKHTLPLQKLRLLHRLVWIGLLGMIVSGIVLILPDFDYYRSDPAFLIKMGFVLVLVVNGLFIGRLLHTSTLLVPFRELQQSKRLLLLLSGAASAAGWIGATLIGFFWL
;
A
#
# COMPACT_ATOMS: atom_id res chain seq x y z
N MET A 1 -8.56 16.68 13.51
CA MET A 1 -8.46 15.86 12.28
C MET A 1 -7.17 15.05 12.21
N THR A 2 -6.05 15.60 12.70
CA THR A 2 -4.74 14.91 12.74
C THR A 2 -4.79 13.55 13.45
N ASN A 3 -5.45 13.45 14.61
CA ASN A 3 -5.59 12.18 15.33
C ASN A 3 -6.30 11.09 14.51
N ILE A 4 -7.30 11.47 13.71
CA ILE A 4 -8.03 10.54 12.83
C ILE A 4 -7.11 10.11 11.68
N HIS A 5 -6.35 11.04 11.10
CA HIS A 5 -5.37 10.73 10.06
C HIS A 5 -4.31 9.75 10.58
N LEU A 6 -3.75 10.00 11.76
CA LEU A 6 -2.78 9.11 12.40
C LEU A 6 -3.37 7.74 12.77
N ALA A 7 -4.65 7.68 13.16
CA ALA A 7 -5.33 6.41 13.39
C ALA A 7 -5.45 5.58 12.10
N PHE A 8 -5.80 6.20 10.97
CA PHE A 8 -5.80 5.53 9.67
C PHE A 8 -4.41 5.08 9.22
N LEU A 9 -3.37 5.87 9.52
CA LEU A 9 -1.99 5.49 9.26
C LEU A 9 -1.63 4.24 10.07
N ALA A 10 -1.84 4.25 11.39
CA ALA A 10 -1.55 3.12 12.26
C ALA A 10 -2.32 1.86 11.84
N PHE A 11 -3.61 2.02 11.51
CA PHE A 11 -4.43 0.94 10.98
C PHE A 11 -3.88 0.35 9.67
N SER A 12 -3.48 1.22 8.74
CA SER A 12 -2.89 0.82 7.46
C SER A 12 -1.58 0.05 7.67
N VAL A 13 -0.70 0.56 8.54
CA VAL A 13 0.59 -0.08 8.87
C VAL A 13 0.38 -1.50 9.41
N VAL A 14 -0.56 -1.70 10.34
CA VAL A 14 -0.88 -3.04 10.85
C VAL A 14 -1.34 -3.96 9.71
N CYS A 15 -2.25 -3.49 8.84
CA CYS A 15 -2.75 -4.30 7.72
C CYS A 15 -1.63 -4.65 6.73
N ILE A 16 -0.73 -3.73 6.44
CA ILE A 16 0.42 -3.92 5.56
C ILE A 16 1.38 -4.94 6.16
N LEU A 17 1.77 -4.80 7.43
CA LEU A 17 2.68 -5.74 8.10
C LEU A 17 2.11 -7.17 8.10
N LEU A 18 0.79 -7.32 8.34
CA LEU A 18 0.13 -8.62 8.25
C LEU A 18 0.12 -9.19 6.82
N SER A 19 -0.08 -8.34 5.81
CA SER A 19 -0.05 -8.73 4.39
C SER A 19 1.36 -9.14 3.96
N ASP A 20 2.37 -8.33 4.30
CA ASP A 20 3.76 -8.53 3.92
C ASP A 20 4.36 -9.73 4.63
N HIS A 21 3.96 -10.00 5.87
CA HIS A 21 4.34 -11.24 6.55
C HIS A 21 3.86 -12.49 5.78
N LEU A 22 2.63 -12.50 5.27
CA LEU A 22 2.12 -13.58 4.44
C LEU A 22 2.87 -13.67 3.11
N GLY A 23 3.14 -12.52 2.48
CA GLY A 23 3.93 -12.43 1.24
C GLY A 23 5.34 -13.00 1.42
N MET A 24 6.04 -12.62 2.49
CA MET A 24 7.37 -13.12 2.82
C MET A 24 7.38 -14.64 3.06
N LEU A 25 6.42 -15.17 3.82
CA LEU A 25 6.31 -16.62 4.01
C LEU A 25 6.12 -17.38 2.69
N TYR A 26 5.39 -16.79 1.74
CA TYR A 26 5.18 -17.34 0.41
C TYR A 26 6.45 -17.23 -0.45
N PHE A 27 7.13 -16.09 -0.44
CA PHE A 27 8.38 -15.89 -1.18
C PHE A 27 9.51 -16.79 -0.70
N LEU A 28 9.59 -17.02 0.62
CA LEU A 28 10.55 -17.94 1.24
C LEU A 28 10.20 -19.43 0.99
N GLY A 29 9.04 -19.72 0.38
CA GLY A 29 8.56 -21.09 0.19
C GLY A 29 8.09 -21.80 1.46
N LYS A 30 8.01 -21.09 2.60
CA LYS A 30 7.47 -21.62 3.86
C LYS A 30 5.96 -21.85 3.80
N LYS A 31 5.27 -21.17 2.88
CA LYS A 31 3.89 -21.45 2.48
C LYS A 31 3.83 -21.79 1.01
N HIS A 32 3.27 -22.96 0.69
CA HIS A 32 3.05 -23.40 -0.69
C HIS A 32 1.99 -22.58 -1.41
N THR A 33 0.94 -22.14 -0.70
CA THR A 33 -0.13 -21.31 -1.26
C THR A 33 -0.51 -20.20 -0.30
N LEU A 34 -1.07 -19.13 -0.84
CA LEU A 34 -1.56 -18.01 -0.04
C LEU A 34 -3.05 -18.20 0.30
N PRO A 35 -3.48 -17.90 1.55
CA PRO A 35 -4.88 -17.95 1.92
C PRO A 35 -5.65 -16.80 1.25
N LEU A 36 -6.22 -17.07 0.07
CA LEU A 36 -6.83 -16.07 -0.80
C LEU A 36 -7.91 -15.22 -0.10
N GLN A 37 -8.74 -15.84 0.74
CA GLN A 37 -9.76 -15.12 1.51
C GLN A 37 -9.12 -14.09 2.47
N LYS A 38 -8.07 -14.48 3.19
CA LYS A 38 -7.35 -13.59 4.12
C LYS A 38 -6.64 -12.46 3.36
N LEU A 39 -6.01 -12.75 2.22
CA LEU A 39 -5.41 -11.71 1.39
C LEU A 39 -6.43 -10.74 0.81
N ARG A 40 -7.58 -11.22 0.33
CA ARG A 40 -8.66 -10.35 -0.15
C ARG A 40 -9.27 -9.50 0.95
N LEU A 41 -9.30 -9.99 2.19
CA LEU A 41 -9.70 -9.19 3.34
C LEU A 41 -8.65 -8.12 3.63
N LEU A 42 -7.38 -8.50 3.81
CA LEU A 42 -6.29 -7.56 4.07
C LEU A 42 -6.17 -6.48 2.98
N HIS A 43 -6.29 -6.87 1.71
CA HIS A 43 -6.28 -5.92 0.59
C HIS A 43 -7.42 -4.90 0.69
N ARG A 44 -8.64 -5.33 1.05
CA ARG A 44 -9.76 -4.43 1.29
C ARG A 44 -9.53 -3.52 2.50
N LEU A 45 -8.96 -4.05 3.58
CA LEU A 45 -8.62 -3.25 4.76
C LEU A 45 -7.54 -2.20 4.45
N VAL A 46 -6.50 -2.54 3.69
CA VAL A 46 -5.49 -1.57 3.22
C VAL A 46 -6.15 -0.47 2.38
N TRP A 47 -7.11 -0.81 1.51
CA TRP A 47 -7.88 0.20 0.75
C TRP A 47 -8.71 1.11 1.64
N ILE A 48 -9.39 0.56 2.66
CA ILE A 48 -10.14 1.36 3.63
C ILE A 48 -9.20 2.31 4.36
N GLY A 49 -8.03 1.83 4.79
CA GLY A 49 -7.00 2.63 5.42
C GLY A 49 -6.48 3.75 4.51
N LEU A 50 -6.15 3.43 3.26
CA LEU A 50 -5.68 4.39 2.26
C LEU A 50 -6.75 5.45 1.93
N LEU A 51 -8.00 5.06 1.74
CA LEU A 51 -9.09 6.00 1.50
C LEU A 51 -9.32 6.89 2.72
N GLY A 52 -9.28 6.32 3.93
CA GLY A 52 -9.35 7.09 5.17
C GLY A 52 -8.21 8.11 5.29
N MET A 53 -6.98 7.72 4.93
CA MET A 53 -5.83 8.62 4.86
C MET A 53 -6.04 9.75 3.84
N ILE A 54 -6.52 9.43 2.63
CA ILE A 54 -6.76 10.44 1.58
C ILE A 54 -7.84 11.43 2.03
N VAL A 55 -8.99 10.94 2.50
CA VAL A 55 -10.11 11.80 2.91
C VAL A 55 -9.71 12.69 4.09
N SER A 56 -9.10 12.10 5.14
CA SER A 56 -8.64 12.89 6.28
C SER A 56 -7.49 13.85 5.93
N GLY A 57 -6.62 13.47 5.00
CA GLY A 57 -5.55 14.32 4.47
C GLY A 57 -6.09 15.52 3.68
N ILE A 58 -7.11 15.32 2.83
CA ILE A 58 -7.79 16.41 2.13
C ILE A 58 -8.36 17.42 3.13
N VAL A 59 -9.02 16.95 4.19
CA VAL A 59 -9.56 17.83 5.23
C VAL A 59 -8.45 18.61 5.95
N LEU A 60 -7.28 18.00 6.15
CA LEU A 60 -6.13 18.67 6.78
C LEU A 60 -5.53 19.78 5.90
N ILE A 61 -5.50 19.62 4.57
CA ILE A 61 -4.90 20.60 3.67
C ILE A 61 -5.84 21.72 3.24
N LEU A 62 -7.17 21.56 3.40
CA LEU A 62 -8.16 22.54 2.96
C LEU A 62 -7.92 23.97 3.47
N PRO A 63 -7.52 24.19 4.75
CA PRO A 63 -7.30 25.54 5.26
C PRO A 63 -6.18 26.31 4.54
N ASP A 64 -5.11 25.61 4.14
CA ASP A 64 -3.89 26.21 3.56
C ASP A 64 -3.58 25.63 2.18
N PHE A 65 -4.63 25.35 1.40
CA PHE A 65 -4.52 24.61 0.15
C PHE A 65 -3.60 25.29 -0.88
N ASP A 66 -3.63 26.63 -0.95
CA ASP A 66 -2.78 27.39 -1.88
C ASP A 66 -1.29 27.23 -1.57
N TYR A 67 -0.93 27.11 -0.29
CA TYR A 67 0.44 26.82 0.13
C TYR A 67 0.86 25.43 -0.33
N TYR A 68 0.10 24.40 0.05
CA TYR A 68 0.44 23.00 -0.25
C TYR A 68 0.47 22.68 -1.75
N ARG A 69 -0.34 23.35 -2.58
CA ARG A 69 -0.30 23.17 -4.04
C ARG A 69 1.06 23.53 -4.65
N SER A 70 1.75 24.51 -4.07
CA SER A 70 3.05 25.00 -4.58
C SER A 70 4.25 24.33 -3.90
N ASP A 71 4.02 23.61 -2.80
CA ASP A 71 5.08 22.99 -2.02
C ASP A 71 5.63 21.71 -2.69
N PRO A 72 6.93 21.64 -3.01
CA PRO A 72 7.53 20.47 -3.67
C PRO A 72 7.43 19.19 -2.84
N ALA A 73 7.55 19.28 -1.52
CA ALA A 73 7.50 18.09 -0.66
C ALA A 73 6.10 17.47 -0.68
N PHE A 74 5.05 18.30 -0.62
CA PHE A 74 3.67 17.87 -0.77
C PHE A 74 3.42 17.20 -2.13
N LEU A 75 3.91 17.78 -3.23
CA LEU A 75 3.77 17.17 -4.56
C LEU A 75 4.45 15.80 -4.67
N ILE A 76 5.65 15.65 -4.11
CA ILE A 76 6.34 14.36 -4.05
C ILE A 76 5.56 13.34 -3.21
N LYS A 77 5.04 13.76 -2.04
CA LYS A 77 4.17 12.92 -1.20
C LYS A 77 2.93 12.44 -1.96
N MET A 78 2.29 13.33 -2.73
CA MET A 78 1.15 12.97 -3.57
C MET A 78 1.53 12.00 -4.68
N GLY A 79 2.76 12.09 -5.22
CA GLY A 79 3.32 11.09 -6.13
C GLY A 79 3.39 9.69 -5.50
N PHE A 80 3.86 9.57 -4.24
CA PHE A 80 3.83 8.30 -3.52
C PHE A 80 2.41 7.78 -3.26
N VAL A 81 1.47 8.67 -2.88
CA VAL A 81 0.06 8.30 -2.73
C VAL A 81 -0.52 7.77 -4.04
N LEU A 82 -0.20 8.41 -5.17
CA LEU A 82 -0.62 7.93 -6.50
C LEU A 82 -0.04 6.54 -6.81
N VAL A 83 1.25 6.33 -6.52
CA VAL A 83 1.89 5.01 -6.67
C VAL A 83 1.15 3.95 -5.84
N LEU A 84 0.77 4.26 -4.60
CA LEU A 84 0.00 3.35 -3.74
C LEU A 84 -1.38 3.01 -4.34
N VAL A 85 -2.11 4.01 -4.84
CA VAL A 85 -3.42 3.82 -5.48
C VAL A 85 -3.30 2.94 -6.73
N VAL A 86 -2.36 3.25 -7.62
CA VAL A 86 -2.13 2.48 -8.85
C VAL A 86 -1.68 1.05 -8.54
N ASN A 87 -0.76 0.90 -7.58
CA ASN A 87 -0.29 -0.40 -7.13
C ASN A 87 -1.43 -1.25 -6.52
N GLY A 88 -2.29 -0.63 -5.70
CA GLY A 88 -3.47 -1.26 -5.13
C GLY A 88 -4.42 -1.80 -6.20
N LEU A 89 -4.67 -1.04 -7.27
CA LEU A 89 -5.50 -1.49 -8.39
C LEU A 89 -4.84 -2.64 -9.15
N PHE A 90 -3.52 -2.56 -9.38
CA PHE A 90 -2.76 -3.59 -10.08
C PHE A 90 -2.74 -4.92 -9.31
N ILE A 91 -2.40 -4.90 -8.03
CA ILE A 91 -2.34 -6.12 -7.20
C ILE A 91 -3.72 -6.72 -6.98
N GLY A 92 -4.77 -5.90 -6.88
CA GLY A 92 -6.15 -6.37 -6.80
C GLY A 92 -6.56 -7.22 -7.99
N ARG A 93 -6.14 -6.84 -9.21
CA ARG A 93 -6.35 -7.66 -10.42
C ARG A 93 -5.55 -8.96 -10.37
N LEU A 94 -4.31 -8.91 -9.92
CA LEU A 94 -3.43 -10.08 -9.87
C LEU A 94 -3.88 -11.11 -8.83
N LEU A 95 -4.46 -10.65 -7.70
CA LEU A 95 -5.10 -11.46 -6.67
C LEU A 95 -6.33 -12.21 -7.20
N HIS A 96 -7.04 -11.66 -8.19
CA HIS A 96 -8.23 -12.29 -8.77
C HIS A 96 -7.87 -13.38 -9.80
N THR A 97 -6.70 -13.27 -10.43
CA THR A 97 -6.17 -14.29 -11.33
C THR A 97 -5.58 -15.43 -10.50
N SER A 98 -5.77 -16.69 -10.92
CA SER A 98 -5.37 -17.96 -10.27
C SER A 98 -3.88 -18.10 -9.89
N THR A 99 -3.09 -17.04 -10.05
CA THR A 99 -1.66 -16.88 -9.78
C THR A 99 -1.26 -17.28 -8.34
N LEU A 100 -2.17 -17.25 -7.37
CA LEU A 100 -1.85 -17.53 -5.95
C LEU A 100 -2.22 -18.93 -5.48
N LEU A 101 -2.71 -19.78 -6.39
CA LEU A 101 -3.02 -21.19 -6.12
C LEU A 101 -1.83 -22.11 -6.36
N VAL A 102 -0.74 -21.59 -6.93
CA VAL A 102 0.50 -22.33 -7.21
C VAL A 102 1.64 -21.83 -6.33
N PRO A 103 2.61 -22.71 -5.99
CA PRO A 103 3.84 -22.32 -5.31
C PRO A 103 4.60 -21.20 -6.00
N PHE A 104 5.22 -20.32 -5.22
CA PHE A 104 5.97 -19.18 -5.74
C PHE A 104 7.09 -19.58 -6.73
N ARG A 105 7.66 -20.77 -6.56
CA ARG A 105 8.69 -21.32 -7.46
C ARG A 105 8.15 -21.78 -8.81
N GLU A 106 6.87 -22.13 -8.87
CA GLU A 106 6.18 -22.59 -10.09
C GLU A 106 5.58 -21.43 -10.88
N LEU A 107 5.64 -20.21 -10.35
CA LEU A 107 5.24 -19.01 -11.08
C LEU A 107 6.18 -18.71 -12.23
N GLN A 108 5.59 -18.33 -13.36
CA GLN A 108 6.32 -17.71 -14.46
C GLN A 108 7.15 -16.53 -13.94
N GLN A 109 8.41 -16.45 -14.37
CA GLN A 109 9.37 -15.47 -13.87
C GLN A 109 8.88 -14.01 -13.98
N SER A 110 8.12 -13.68 -15.03
CA SER A 110 7.49 -12.38 -15.20
C SER A 110 6.49 -12.05 -14.09
N LYS A 111 5.58 -12.97 -13.75
CA LYS A 111 4.60 -12.81 -12.66
C LYS A 111 5.29 -12.71 -11.30
N ARG A 112 6.36 -13.47 -11.11
CA ARG A 112 7.19 -13.42 -9.90
C ARG A 112 7.81 -12.04 -9.71
N LEU A 113 8.43 -11.50 -10.77
CA LEU A 113 9.02 -10.17 -10.75
C LEU A 113 7.96 -9.09 -10.52
N LEU A 114 6.79 -9.20 -11.15
CA LEU A 114 5.68 -8.27 -10.94
C LEU A 114 5.19 -8.25 -9.49
N LEU A 115 5.10 -9.41 -8.82
CA LEU A 115 4.73 -9.47 -7.39
C LEU A 115 5.78 -8.79 -6.50
N LEU A 116 7.07 -9.02 -6.77
CA LEU A 116 8.16 -8.39 -6.02
C LEU A 116 8.21 -6.88 -6.22
N LEU A 117 8.11 -6.42 -7.48
CA LEU A 117 8.05 -4.99 -7.80
C LEU A 117 6.81 -4.34 -7.19
N SER A 118 5.67 -5.03 -7.19
CA SER A 118 4.46 -4.52 -6.55
C SER A 118 4.66 -4.33 -5.05
N GLY A 119 5.27 -5.30 -4.36
CA GLY A 119 5.60 -5.18 -2.94
C GLY A 119 6.58 -4.05 -2.65
N ALA A 120 7.64 -3.93 -3.45
CA ALA A 120 8.62 -2.86 -3.31
C ALA A 120 8.01 -1.46 -3.52
N ALA A 121 7.16 -1.30 -4.54
CA ALA A 121 6.46 -0.04 -4.80
C ALA A 121 5.49 0.33 -3.66
N SER A 122 4.79 -0.66 -3.09
CA SER A 122 3.93 -0.45 -1.91
C SER A 122 4.75 0.02 -0.70
N ALA A 123 5.85 -0.67 -0.37
CA ALA A 123 6.72 -0.30 0.75
C ALA A 123 7.32 1.11 0.56
N ALA A 124 7.83 1.41 -0.63
CA ALA A 124 8.37 2.73 -0.97
C ALA A 124 7.29 3.82 -0.87
N GLY A 125 6.08 3.55 -1.36
CA GLY A 125 4.94 4.47 -1.27
C GLY A 125 4.57 4.82 0.16
N TRP A 126 4.41 3.82 1.02
CA TRP A 126 4.03 4.04 2.43
C TRP A 126 5.14 4.71 3.22
N ILE A 127 6.39 4.25 3.09
CA ILE A 127 7.53 4.84 3.79
C ILE A 127 7.77 6.27 3.31
N GLY A 128 7.82 6.50 1.99
CA GLY A 128 8.06 7.81 1.39
C GLY A 128 6.99 8.82 1.76
N ALA A 129 5.71 8.47 1.62
CA ALA A 129 4.61 9.37 1.97
C ALA A 129 4.57 9.70 3.48
N THR A 130 4.92 8.73 4.33
CA THR A 130 4.96 8.92 5.78
C THR A 130 6.12 9.81 6.19
N LEU A 131 7.35 9.53 5.72
CA LEU A 131 8.53 10.32 6.06
C LEU A 131 8.35 11.78 5.63
N ILE A 132 7.90 12.03 4.41
CA ILE A 132 7.63 13.39 3.94
C ILE A 132 6.57 14.06 4.81
N GLY A 133 5.50 13.34 5.13
CA GLY A 133 4.41 13.87 5.94
C GLY A 133 4.74 14.16 7.41
N PHE A 134 5.84 13.66 7.95
CA PHE A 134 6.24 13.89 9.34
C PHE A 134 7.42 14.85 9.50
N PHE A 135 8.33 14.86 8.52
CA PHE A 135 9.59 15.59 8.63
C PHE A 135 9.66 16.82 7.72
N TRP A 136 8.79 16.92 6.71
CA TRP A 136 8.80 18.03 5.74
C TRP A 136 7.47 18.78 5.61
N LEU A 137 6.38 18.29 6.24
CA LEU A 137 5.04 18.89 6.23
C LEU A 137 4.47 18.90 7.65
#